data_AF-A0A537LB95-F1
#
_entry.id   AF-A0A537LB95-F1
#
_cell.length_a   1.000
_cell.length_b   1.000
_cell.length_c   1.000
_cell.angle_alpha   90.00
_cell.angle_beta   90.00
_cell.angle_gamma   90.00
#
_symmetry.space_group_name_H-M   'P 1'
#
loop_
_entity.id
_entity.type
_entity.pdbx_description
1 polymer ?
#
loop_
_entity_poly.entity_id
_entity_poly.type
_entity_poly.pdbx_seq_one_letter_code
_entity_poly.pdbx_strand_id
1 'polypeptide(L)' 'MTEERNPLHHTRRMAAHLKETIDHLRADIDKVDEPQFKAMFETSAEVLGGLVKAFQDYEKKNETAWTRTEKETRGVAFGP' A
#
# COMPACT_ATOMS: atom_id res chain seq x y z
N MET A 1 9.76 14.22 -13.82
CA MET A 1 9.16 14.50 -12.49
C MET A 1 10.07 13.87 -11.45
N THR A 2 10.50 14.61 -10.42
CA THR A 2 11.37 14.04 -9.38
C THR A 2 10.55 13.08 -8.51
N GLU A 3 11.16 11.95 -8.10
CA GLU A 3 10.52 10.92 -7.25
C GLU A 3 9.87 11.51 -5.99
N GLU A 4 10.40 12.62 -5.47
CA GLU A 4 9.87 13.37 -4.32
C GLU A 4 8.45 13.93 -4.49
N ARG A 5 7.98 14.13 -5.73
CA ARG A 5 6.62 14.65 -5.97
C ARG A 5 5.67 13.58 -6.49
N ASN A 6 6.14 12.36 -6.71
CA ASN A 6 5.31 11.28 -7.22
C ASN A 6 4.52 10.64 -6.05
N PRO A 7 3.20 10.83 -5.96
CA PRO A 7 2.41 10.23 -4.88
C PRO A 7 2.50 8.70 -4.86
N LEU A 8 2.62 8.05 -6.03
CA LEU A 8 2.77 6.59 -6.11
C LEU A 8 4.09 6.11 -5.52
N HIS A 9 5.17 6.90 -5.67
CA HIS A 9 6.45 6.58 -5.05
C HIS A 9 6.33 6.60 -3.52
N HIS A 10 5.66 7.62 -2.97
CA HIS A 10 5.44 7.74 -1.53
C HIS A 10 4.53 6.64 -0.98
N THR A 11 3.45 6.30 -1.68
CA THR A 11 2.55 5.21 -1.22
C THR A 11 3.25 3.86 -1.22
N ARG A 12 4.04 3.56 -2.25
CA ARG A 12 4.80 2.29 -2.33
C ARG A 12 5.81 2.18 -1.21
N ARG A 13 6.58 3.24 -0.95
CA ARG A 13 7.56 3.27 0.14
C ARG A 13 6.89 3.12 1.50
N MET A 14 5.79 3.82 1.74
CA MET A 14 5.07 3.69 3.01
C MET A 14 4.50 2.28 3.19
N ALA A 15 3.87 1.71 2.17
CA ALA A 15 3.36 0.34 2.23
C ALA A 15 4.46 -0.69 2.51
N ALA A 16 5.67 -0.50 1.96
CA ALA A 16 6.82 -1.35 2.24
C ALA A 16 7.25 -1.26 3.72
N HIS A 17 7.39 -0.05 4.28
CA HIS A 17 7.77 0.12 5.68
C HIS A 17 6.73 -0.44 6.67
N LEU A 18 5.44 -0.28 6.35
CA LEU A 18 4.38 -0.89 7.15
C LEU A 18 4.45 -2.42 7.11
N LYS A 19 4.78 -2.99 5.94
CA LYS A 19 4.97 -4.44 5.80
C LYS A 19 6.17 -4.95 6.61
N GLU A 20 7.31 -4.25 6.54
CA GLU A 20 8.48 -4.56 7.38
C GLU A 20 8.12 -4.54 8.88
N THR A 21 7.31 -3.56 9.29
CA THR A 21 6.83 -3.47 10.69
C THR A 21 5.92 -4.64 11.06
N ILE A 22 5.00 -5.05 10.18
CA ILE A 22 4.15 -6.23 10.37
C ILE A 22 5.00 -7.49 10.55
N ASP A 23 6.02 -7.66 9.71
CA ASP A 23 6.91 -8.82 9.75
C ASP A 23 7.68 -8.86 11.09
N HIS A 24 8.14 -7.71 11.59
CA HIS A 24 8.77 -7.61 12.92
C HIS A 24 7.81 -7.94 14.07
N LEU A 25 6.59 -7.39 14.05
CA LEU A 25 5.58 -7.69 15.07
C LEU A 25 5.32 -9.19 15.14
N ARG A 26 5.11 -9.84 14.00
CA ARG A 26 4.86 -11.28 13.96
C ARG A 26 6.05 -12.13 14.36
N ALA A 27 7.26 -11.71 13.99
CA ALA A 27 8.48 -12.40 14.41
C ALA A 27 8.71 -12.36 15.93
N ASP A 28 8.25 -11.31 16.62
CA ASP A 28 8.42 -11.18 18.06
C ASP A 28 7.36 -11.97 18.87
N ILE A 29 6.20 -12.28 18.27
CA ILE A 29 5.18 -13.15 18.88
C ILE A 29 5.77 -14.53 19.24
N ASP A 30 6.66 -15.07 18.40
CA ASP A 30 7.28 -16.39 18.63
C ASP A 30 8.40 -16.36 19.70
N LYS A 31 8.83 -15.17 20.14
CA LYS A 31 9.96 -15.00 21.07
C LYS A 31 9.52 -14.79 22.53
N VAL A 32 8.27 -14.41 22.77
CA VAL A 32 7.79 -13.94 24.09
C VAL A 32 6.54 -14.69 24.51
N ASP A 33 6.58 -15.45 25.61
CA ASP A 33 5.45 -16.26 26.10
C ASP A 33 4.43 -15.53 26.97
N GLU A 34 4.22 -14.23 26.72
CA GLU A 34 3.21 -13.43 27.42
C GLU A 34 1.94 -13.28 26.56
N PRO A 35 0.79 -13.84 26.97
CA PRO A 35 -0.40 -13.89 26.13
C PRO A 35 -0.95 -12.52 25.69
N GLN A 36 -0.89 -11.49 26.55
CA GLN A 36 -1.42 -10.17 26.23
C GLN A 36 -0.53 -9.45 25.19
N PHE A 37 0.79 -9.64 25.29
CA PHE A 37 1.78 -9.18 24.32
C PHE A 37 1.51 -9.79 22.95
N LYS A 38 1.35 -11.12 22.87
CA LYS A 38 1.05 -11.81 21.61
C LYS A 38 -0.24 -11.26 20.98
N ALA A 39 -1.29 -11.08 21.78
CA ALA A 39 -2.57 -10.52 21.31
C ALA A 39 -2.44 -9.07 20.82
N MET A 40 -1.72 -8.23 21.56
CA MET A 40 -1.47 -6.83 21.19
C MET A 40 -0.67 -6.73 19.89
N PHE A 41 0.36 -7.56 19.72
CA PHE A 41 1.20 -7.58 18.53
C PHE A 41 0.45 -8.07 17.29
N GLU A 42 -0.36 -9.14 17.40
CA GLU A 42 -1.16 -9.61 16.27
C GLU A 42 -2.25 -8.59 15.87
N THR A 43 -2.93 -7.99 16.85
CA THR A 43 -3.93 -6.93 16.57
C THR A 43 -3.28 -5.74 15.87
N SER A 44 -2.09 -5.33 16.31
CA SER A 44 -1.34 -4.25 15.67
C SER A 44 -0.96 -4.62 14.23
N ALA A 45 -0.48 -5.84 14.00
CA ALA A 45 -0.14 -6.34 12.67
C ALA A 45 -1.36 -6.35 11.73
N GLU A 46 -2.55 -6.70 12.22
CA GLU A 46 -3.79 -6.69 11.44
C GLU A 46 -4.19 -5.27 11.02
N VAL A 47 -4.17 -4.31 11.96
CA VAL A 47 -4.47 -2.90 11.67
C VAL A 47 -3.52 -2.34 10.62
N LEU A 48 -2.21 -2.59 10.77
CA LEU A 48 -1.22 -2.19 9.79
C LEU A 48 -1.45 -2.87 8.43
N GLY A 49 -1.88 -4.13 8.41
CA GLY A 49 -2.27 -4.84 7.19
C GLY A 49 -3.44 -4.16 6.45
N GLY A 50 -4.43 -3.68 7.21
CA GLY A 50 -5.51 -2.85 6.66
C GLY A 50 -5.02 -1.56 6.02
N LEU A 51 -4.05 -0.89 6.65
CA LEU A 51 -3.42 0.31 6.08
C LEU A 51 -2.65 -0.02 4.79
N VAL A 52 -1.82 -1.06 4.77
CA VAL A 52 -1.09 -1.51 3.57
C VAL A 52 -2.07 -1.71 2.39
N LYS A 53 -3.20 -2.35 2.64
CA LYS A 53 -4.24 -2.54 1.62
C LYS A 53 -4.79 -1.21 1.10
N ALA A 54 -5.06 -0.25 1.98
CA ALA A 54 -5.54 1.08 1.57
C ALA A 54 -4.54 1.81 0.66
N PHE A 55 -3.23 1.73 0.94
CA PHE A 55 -2.19 2.27 0.07
C PHE A 55 -2.17 1.57 -1.30
N GLN A 56 -2.25 0.24 -1.34
CA GLN A 56 -2.29 -0.51 -2.60
C GLN A 56 -3.55 -0.23 -3.43
N ASP A 57 -4.69 -0.04 -2.77
CA ASP A 57 -5.95 0.28 -3.45
C ASP A 57 -5.94 1.69 -4.05
N TYR A 58 -5.25 2.65 -3.42
CA TYR A 58 -4.99 3.97 -4.01
C TYR A 58 -4.18 3.86 -5.31
N GLU A 59 -3.13 3.04 -5.32
CA GLU A 59 -2.30 2.82 -6.51
C GLU A 59 -3.11 2.22 -7.67
N LYS A 60 -3.88 1.16 -7.40
CA LYS A 60 -4.74 0.51 -8.41
C LYS A 60 -5.75 1.47 -9.03
N LYS A 61 -6.37 2.33 -8.21
CA LYS A 61 -7.33 3.36 -8.68
C LYS A 61 -6.64 4.42 -9.55
N ASN A 62 -5.42 4.81 -9.21
CA ASN A 62 -4.65 5.75 -10.02
C ASN A 62 -4.19 5.15 -11.36
N GLU A 63 -3.78 3.87 -11.38
CA GLU A 63 -3.43 3.16 -12.61
C GLU A 63 -4.63 3.07 -13.57
N THR A 64 -5.83 2.77 -13.04
CA THR A 64 -7.06 2.69 -13.85
C THR A 64 -7.55 4.06 -14.32
N ALA A 65 -7.42 5.11 -13.50
CA ALA A 65 -7.75 6.48 -13.90
C ALA A 65 -6.89 6.96 -15.07
N TRP A 66 -5.57 6.72 -15.01
CA TRP A 66 -4.64 7.09 -16.07
C TRP A 66 -4.89 6.29 -17.37
N THR A 67 -5.09 4.98 -17.25
CA THR A 67 -5.39 4.10 -18.39
C THR A 67 -6.67 4.53 -19.13
N ARG A 68 -7.67 5.04 -18.39
CA ARG A 68 -8.93 5.53 -18.97
C ARG A 68 -8.73 6.86 -19.69
N THR A 69 -8.00 7.81 -19.12
CA THR A 69 -7.68 9.08 -19.77
C THR A 69 -6.83 8.91 -21.04
N GLU A 70 -5.90 7.95 -21.08
CA GLU A 70 -5.10 7.65 -22.28
C GLU A 70 -5.93 7.04 -23.42
N LYS A 71 -6.91 6.19 -23.09
CA LYS A 71 -7.83 5.62 -24.08
C LYS A 71 -8.81 6.64 -24.63
N GLU A 72 -9.28 7.56 -23.80
CA GLU A 72 -10.16 8.67 -24.20
C GLU A 72 -9.42 9.67 -25.09
N THR A 73 -8.18 10.04 -24.75
CA THR A 73 -7.37 10.94 -25.58
C THR A 73 -6.96 10.34 -26.93
N ARG A 74 -6.68 9.02 -27.02
CA ARG A 74 -6.42 8.34 -28.30
C ARG A 74 -7.67 8.15 -29.16
N GLY A 75 -8.86 8.09 -28.56
CA GLY A 75 -10.14 7.95 -29.28
C GLY A 75 -10.62 9.24 -29.98
N VAL A 76 -10.10 10.41 -29.60
CA VAL A 76 -10.52 11.72 -30.15
C VAL A 76 -9.69 12.12 -31.39
N ALA A 77 -8.56 11.45 -31.68
CA ALA A 77 -7.61 11.89 -32.71
C ALA A 77 -7.81 11.28 -34.12
N PHE A 78 -8.82 10.44 -34.36
CA PHE A 78 -9.12 9.92 -35.70
C PHE A 78 -10.63 9.82 -35.95
N GLY A 79 -11.22 10.94 -36.38
CA GLY A 79 -12.46 10.96 -37.15
C GLY A 79 -12.25 11.88 -38.37
N PRO A 80 -12.56 11.44 -39.60
CA PRO A 80 -12.49 12.29 -40.78
C PRO A 80 -13.56 13.39 -40.77
#